data_AF-A0A344UU60-F1
#
_entry.id   AF-A0A344UU60-F1
#
_cell.length_a   1.000
_cell.length_b   1.000
_cell.length_c   1.000
_cell.angle_alpha   90.00
_cell.angle_beta   90.00
_cell.angle_gamma   90.00
#
_symmetry.space_group_name_H-M   'P 1'
#
loop_
_entity.id
_entity.type
_entity.pdbx_description
1 polymer ?
#
loop_
_entity_poly.entity_id
_entity_poly.type
_entity_poly.pdbx_seq_one_letter_code
_entity_poly.pdbx_strand_id
1 'polypeptide(L)'
;MLTSFPAPAARLFSSESVTEGHPDKIADAISDSVLDAMIAEDPQSHVAVETLVTTGQVMVCGEVTTEAYVDIAGIARDKILEIGYDSSAKGFDGASCGVSVAIDAQSPDIAQGVNTAYEARHGSTDSIDAQGAGDQGLMFGYACTDTESLMPLPIDLAHALSLRLTRVRKDGTLDYLGPDGKTQVTIRYDGSGRPVGVDTVVVSTQHAEGVSIDGTLASDLRRHVIDPVLERYGLPTDAMEVLVNPTGKFVIGGPMGDAGLTGRKIIVDTYGGMARHGGGAFSGKDPSKVDRSASYAMRWVAKNVVAAGLAERCECQVAYAIGRARPVSLRVETFGTNKADETAIERAVAEIFDLRPAAIVRDLDLLHPIYSQLVAGGHFGRALPGVNWELTDRAEDLARAVEH
;
A
#
# COMPACT_ATOMS: atom_id res chain seq x y z
N MET A 1 40.05 31.95 10.19
CA MET A 1 38.94 31.76 9.23
C MET A 1 38.69 30.27 9.13
N LEU A 2 37.65 29.77 9.79
CA LEU A 2 37.17 28.41 9.59
C LEU A 2 36.60 28.36 8.16
N THR A 3 37.25 27.61 7.30
CA THR A 3 36.74 27.26 5.98
C THR A 3 35.41 26.55 6.15
N SER A 4 34.29 27.22 5.86
CA SER A 4 33.01 26.54 5.70
C SER A 4 33.16 25.64 4.49
N PHE A 5 33.16 24.33 4.69
CA PHE A 5 32.94 23.40 3.59
C PHE A 5 31.59 23.77 2.95
N PRO A 6 31.48 23.86 1.61
CA PRO A 6 30.19 24.02 0.97
C PRO A 6 29.27 22.89 1.47
N ALA A 7 28.02 23.23 1.79
CA ALA A 7 27.04 22.22 2.15
C ALA A 7 27.03 21.14 1.06
N PRO A 8 27.08 19.84 1.41
CA PRO A 8 27.04 18.77 0.42
C PRO A 8 25.82 18.96 -0.48
N ALA A 9 25.98 18.69 -1.78
CA ALA A 9 24.90 18.83 -2.76
C ALA A 9 23.66 18.07 -2.27
N ALA A 10 22.53 18.76 -2.21
CA ALA A 10 21.27 18.18 -1.75
C ALA A 10 20.93 16.97 -2.65
N ARG A 11 20.61 15.82 -2.04
CA ARG A 11 20.14 14.64 -2.76
C ARG A 11 18.65 14.79 -3.04
N LEU A 12 18.24 14.56 -4.27
CA LEU A 12 16.83 14.49 -4.64
C LEU A 12 16.33 13.04 -4.55
N PHE A 13 15.12 12.86 -4.05
CA PHE A 13 14.41 11.59 -4.10
C PHE A 13 12.95 11.84 -4.42
N SER A 14 12.38 11.02 -5.31
CA SER A 14 11.01 11.17 -5.78
C SER A 14 10.20 9.92 -5.49
N SER A 15 8.95 10.12 -5.09
CA SER A 15 7.92 9.09 -5.05
C SER A 15 6.66 9.59 -5.74
N GLU A 16 5.80 8.65 -6.12
CA GLU A 16 4.54 8.94 -6.78
C GLU A 16 3.38 8.15 -6.18
N SER A 17 2.17 8.61 -6.46
CA SER A 17 0.93 7.95 -6.12
C SER A 17 -0.14 8.21 -7.19
N VAL A 18 -1.25 7.51 -7.08
CA VAL A 18 -2.38 7.59 -8.00
C VAL A 18 -3.69 7.59 -7.22
N THR A 19 -4.74 8.18 -7.79
CA THR A 19 -6.08 8.18 -7.18
C THR A 19 -6.74 6.81 -7.27
N GLU A 20 -7.83 6.63 -6.53
CA GLU A 20 -8.71 5.45 -6.66
C GLU A 20 -9.28 5.25 -8.08
N GLY A 21 -9.29 6.30 -8.91
CA GLY A 21 -9.80 6.25 -10.28
C GLY A 21 -8.78 5.80 -11.32
N HIS A 22 -7.52 5.61 -10.95
CA HIS A 22 -6.51 5.03 -11.84
C HIS A 22 -6.88 3.58 -12.18
N PRO A 23 -6.77 3.11 -13.43
CA PRO A 23 -7.27 1.79 -13.83
C PRO A 23 -6.67 0.63 -13.04
N ASP A 24 -5.36 0.61 -12.77
CA ASP A 24 -4.78 -0.40 -11.87
C ASP A 24 -5.36 -0.36 -10.45
N LYS A 25 -5.73 0.83 -9.94
CA LYS A 25 -6.37 0.97 -8.63
C LYS A 25 -7.83 0.59 -8.61
N ILE A 26 -8.53 0.72 -9.74
CA ILE A 26 -9.86 0.13 -9.91
C ILE A 26 -9.76 -1.40 -9.82
N ALA A 27 -8.78 -2.00 -10.49
CA ALA A 27 -8.56 -3.45 -10.44
C ALA A 27 -8.26 -3.94 -9.02
N ASP A 28 -7.33 -3.27 -8.31
CA ASP A 28 -7.07 -3.54 -6.89
C ASP A 28 -8.35 -3.42 -6.04
N ALA A 29 -9.16 -2.37 -6.26
CA ALA A 29 -10.36 -2.09 -5.49
C ALA A 29 -11.43 -3.16 -5.67
N ILE A 30 -11.62 -3.64 -6.90
CA ILE A 30 -12.54 -4.74 -7.20
C ILE A 30 -12.04 -6.03 -6.54
N SER A 31 -10.77 -6.37 -6.71
CA SER A 31 -10.15 -7.56 -6.09
C SER A 31 -10.33 -7.58 -4.57
N ASP A 32 -10.05 -6.47 -3.87
CA ASP A 32 -10.23 -6.41 -2.41
C ASP A 32 -11.69 -6.29 -1.97
N SER A 33 -12.60 -5.76 -2.80
CA SER A 33 -14.03 -5.76 -2.46
C SER A 33 -14.64 -7.15 -2.53
N VAL A 34 -14.20 -7.97 -3.50
CA VAL A 34 -14.58 -9.39 -3.58
C VAL A 34 -14.04 -10.15 -2.38
N LEU A 35 -12.78 -9.91 -1.98
CA LEU A 35 -12.20 -10.48 -0.78
C LEU A 35 -12.98 -10.10 0.48
N ASP A 36 -13.26 -8.81 0.68
CA ASP A 36 -14.01 -8.32 1.84
C ASP A 36 -15.38 -9.00 1.91
N ALA A 37 -16.10 -9.10 0.79
CA ALA A 37 -17.39 -9.78 0.75
C ALA A 37 -17.32 -11.26 1.14
N MET A 38 -16.28 -11.98 0.68
CA MET A 38 -16.08 -13.39 1.03
C MET A 38 -15.72 -13.56 2.51
N ILE A 39 -14.78 -12.77 3.03
CA ILE A 39 -14.36 -12.85 4.45
C ILE A 39 -15.49 -12.45 5.40
N ALA A 40 -16.36 -11.52 5.00
CA ALA A 40 -17.51 -11.11 5.82
C ALA A 40 -18.50 -12.26 6.07
N GLU A 41 -18.67 -13.18 5.11
CA GLU A 41 -19.56 -14.34 5.24
C GLU A 41 -18.84 -15.60 5.75
N ASP A 42 -17.62 -15.84 5.25
CA ASP A 42 -16.77 -16.96 5.62
C ASP A 42 -15.34 -16.45 5.93
N PRO A 43 -15.01 -16.19 7.20
CA PRO A 43 -13.69 -15.72 7.61
C PRO A 43 -12.54 -16.70 7.31
N GLN A 44 -12.81 -17.95 6.93
CA GLN A 44 -11.81 -18.94 6.53
C GLN A 44 -11.62 -19.02 5.01
N SER A 45 -12.27 -18.13 4.25
CA SER A 45 -12.14 -18.08 2.79
C SER A 45 -10.69 -17.96 2.35
N HIS A 46 -10.28 -18.86 1.47
CA HIS A 46 -9.03 -18.74 0.73
C HIS A 46 -9.30 -18.05 -0.60
N VAL A 47 -8.69 -16.89 -0.81
CA VAL A 47 -9.01 -16.01 -1.93
C VAL A 47 -7.70 -15.57 -2.59
N ALA A 48 -7.63 -15.74 -3.91
CA ALA A 48 -6.64 -15.16 -4.79
C ALA A 48 -7.36 -14.63 -6.04
N VAL A 49 -7.90 -13.42 -5.95
CA VAL A 49 -8.72 -12.81 -7.00
C VAL A 49 -7.94 -11.72 -7.72
N GLU A 50 -7.79 -11.91 -9.02
CA GLU A 50 -7.16 -10.97 -9.93
C GLU A 50 -8.23 -10.27 -10.77
N THR A 51 -8.03 -8.98 -11.02
CA THR A 51 -8.92 -8.17 -11.85
C THR A 51 -8.13 -7.54 -12.99
N LEU A 52 -8.70 -7.59 -14.19
CA LEU A 52 -8.29 -6.79 -15.33
C LEU A 52 -9.44 -5.85 -15.71
N VAL A 53 -9.12 -4.58 -15.92
CA VAL A 53 -10.06 -3.56 -16.43
C VAL A 53 -9.53 -2.96 -17.72
N THR A 54 -10.41 -2.77 -18.69
CA THR A 54 -10.10 -2.09 -19.96
C THR A 54 -11.38 -1.49 -20.55
N THR A 55 -11.32 -0.93 -21.76
CA THR A 55 -12.43 -0.24 -22.42
C THR A 55 -13.70 -1.08 -22.40
N GLY A 56 -14.67 -0.65 -21.58
CA GLY A 56 -15.99 -1.27 -21.46
C GLY A 56 -16.03 -2.65 -20.83
N GLN A 57 -14.93 -3.17 -20.28
CA GLN A 57 -14.86 -4.56 -19.79
C GLN A 57 -14.10 -4.67 -18.45
N VAL A 58 -14.64 -5.52 -17.58
CA VAL A 58 -14.00 -6.05 -16.38
C VAL A 58 -13.88 -7.57 -16.54
N MET A 59 -12.72 -8.13 -16.20
CA MET A 59 -12.49 -9.55 -16.05
C MET A 59 -12.06 -9.81 -14.62
N VAL A 60 -12.81 -10.63 -13.89
CA VAL A 60 -12.44 -11.10 -12.55
C VAL A 60 -12.13 -12.58 -12.65
N CYS A 61 -10.93 -12.98 -12.25
CA CYS A 61 -10.48 -14.37 -12.32
C CYS A 61 -9.59 -14.75 -11.12
N GLY A 62 -9.22 -16.02 -11.05
CA GLY A 62 -8.33 -16.55 -10.03
C GLY A 62 -8.97 -17.70 -9.27
N GLU A 63 -8.46 -17.97 -8.07
CA GLU A 63 -8.80 -19.16 -7.31
C GLU A 63 -9.41 -18.82 -5.95
N VAL A 64 -10.56 -19.44 -5.67
CA VAL A 64 -11.29 -19.22 -4.42
C VAL A 64 -11.76 -20.55 -3.84
N THR A 65 -11.60 -20.70 -2.52
CA THR A 65 -12.24 -21.74 -1.72
C THR A 65 -12.98 -21.05 -0.58
N THR A 66 -14.30 -21.12 -0.58
CA THR A 66 -15.17 -20.45 0.39
C THR A 66 -16.53 -21.15 0.49
N GLU A 67 -17.19 -21.06 1.64
CA GLU A 67 -18.62 -21.39 1.79
C GLU A 67 -19.56 -20.22 1.44
N ALA A 68 -19.02 -19.01 1.28
CA ALA A 68 -19.77 -17.79 0.97
C ALA A 68 -20.34 -17.78 -0.46
N TYR A 69 -21.44 -17.05 -0.66
CA TYR A 69 -21.92 -16.71 -2.00
C TYR A 69 -21.83 -15.19 -2.19
N VAL A 70 -21.05 -14.76 -3.17
CA VAL A 70 -20.86 -13.33 -3.45
C VAL A 70 -21.21 -13.00 -4.90
N ASP A 71 -22.01 -11.94 -5.10
CA ASP A 71 -22.30 -11.40 -6.43
C ASP A 71 -21.12 -10.55 -6.92
N ILE A 72 -20.12 -11.22 -7.50
CA ILE A 72 -18.89 -10.58 -8.00
C ILE A 72 -19.18 -9.52 -9.06
N ALA A 73 -20.16 -9.79 -9.94
CA ALA A 73 -20.52 -8.85 -10.98
C ALA A 73 -21.16 -7.59 -10.38
N GLY A 74 -22.07 -7.74 -9.43
CA GLY A 74 -22.63 -6.63 -8.65
C GLY A 74 -21.56 -5.83 -7.92
N ILE A 75 -20.69 -6.50 -7.16
CA ILE A 75 -19.58 -5.87 -6.41
C ILE A 75 -18.67 -5.04 -7.33
N ALA A 76 -18.28 -5.59 -8.48
CA ALA A 76 -17.43 -4.87 -9.42
C ALA A 76 -18.12 -3.59 -9.93
N ARG A 77 -19.40 -3.67 -10.30
CA ARG A 77 -20.18 -2.51 -10.77
C ARG A 77 -20.32 -1.46 -9.68
N ASP A 78 -20.71 -1.86 -8.49
CA ASP A 78 -20.93 -0.96 -7.36
C ASP A 78 -19.62 -0.25 -6.99
N LYS A 79 -18.48 -0.96 -6.99
CA LYS A 79 -17.19 -0.35 -6.72
C LYS A 79 -16.80 0.67 -7.79
N ILE A 80 -17.04 0.39 -9.07
CA ILE A 80 -16.77 1.33 -10.17
C ILE A 80 -17.62 2.60 -10.03
N LEU A 81 -18.90 2.46 -9.66
CA LEU A 81 -19.81 3.57 -9.42
C LEU A 81 -19.36 4.40 -8.20
N GLU A 82 -18.96 3.76 -7.10
CA GLU A 82 -18.44 4.42 -5.89
C GLU A 82 -17.17 5.24 -6.16
N ILE A 83 -16.30 4.74 -7.03
CA ILE A 83 -15.08 5.45 -7.48
C ILE A 83 -15.47 6.72 -8.28
N GLY A 84 -16.60 6.68 -8.99
CA GLY A 84 -17.17 7.82 -9.71
C GLY A 84 -17.17 7.68 -11.23
N TYR A 85 -16.97 6.46 -11.75
CA TYR A 85 -17.21 6.09 -13.14
C TYR A 85 -18.68 5.67 -13.31
N ASP A 86 -19.55 6.67 -13.37
CA ASP A 86 -21.02 6.58 -13.37
C ASP A 86 -21.65 7.01 -14.70
N SER A 87 -20.84 7.24 -15.72
CA SER A 87 -21.26 7.72 -17.03
C SER A 87 -20.19 7.46 -18.07
N SER A 88 -20.60 6.94 -19.24
CA SER A 88 -19.68 6.69 -20.35
C SER A 88 -18.94 7.95 -20.83
N ALA A 89 -19.45 9.14 -20.52
CA ALA A 89 -18.77 10.42 -20.79
C ALA A 89 -17.45 10.57 -20.01
N LYS A 90 -17.27 9.85 -18.89
CA LYS A 90 -16.03 9.82 -18.10
C LYS A 90 -15.02 8.78 -18.62
N GLY A 91 -15.36 8.07 -19.70
CA GLY A 91 -14.57 7.01 -20.31
C GLY A 91 -14.91 5.60 -19.81
N PHE A 92 -15.59 5.47 -18.68
CA PHE A 92 -16.00 4.18 -18.14
C PHE A 92 -17.25 4.34 -17.26
N ASP A 93 -18.05 3.28 -17.17
CA ASP A 93 -19.35 3.32 -16.49
C ASP A 93 -19.70 1.96 -15.87
N GLY A 94 -19.80 1.92 -14.55
CA GLY A 94 -20.16 0.71 -13.79
C GLY A 94 -21.56 0.19 -14.11
N ALA A 95 -22.49 1.06 -14.55
CA ALA A 95 -23.86 0.65 -14.89
C ALA A 95 -23.94 -0.08 -16.25
N SER A 96 -22.97 0.12 -17.15
CA SER A 96 -23.02 -0.38 -18.53
C SER A 96 -21.85 -1.26 -18.95
N CYS A 97 -20.76 -1.32 -18.18
CA CYS A 97 -19.60 -2.16 -18.52
C CYS A 97 -19.95 -3.66 -18.57
N GLY A 98 -19.24 -4.44 -19.39
CA GLY A 98 -19.26 -5.90 -19.33
C GLY A 98 -18.48 -6.39 -18.13
N VAL A 99 -18.99 -7.41 -17.43
CA VAL A 99 -18.25 -8.10 -16.36
C VAL A 99 -18.22 -9.58 -16.67
N SER A 100 -17.02 -10.13 -16.79
CA SER A 100 -16.77 -11.56 -16.99
C SER A 100 -16.13 -12.13 -15.73
N VAL A 101 -16.66 -13.25 -15.25
CA VAL A 101 -16.15 -13.94 -14.06
C VAL A 101 -15.65 -15.32 -14.49
N ALA A 102 -14.39 -15.60 -14.20
CA ALA A 102 -13.76 -16.91 -14.39
C ALA A 102 -12.95 -17.28 -13.15
N ILE A 103 -13.67 -17.59 -12.07
CA ILE A 103 -13.08 -18.07 -10.81
C ILE A 103 -13.17 -19.59 -10.76
N ASP A 104 -12.06 -20.21 -10.40
CA ASP A 104 -11.93 -21.65 -10.18
C ASP A 104 -11.74 -21.97 -8.69
N ALA A 105 -11.90 -23.24 -8.33
CA ALA A 105 -11.54 -23.72 -6.99
C ALA A 105 -10.02 -23.75 -6.82
N GLN A 106 -9.52 -23.52 -5.60
CA GLN A 106 -8.09 -23.61 -5.32
C GLN A 106 -7.55 -25.03 -5.57
N SER A 107 -6.33 -25.12 -6.10
CA SER A 107 -5.65 -26.41 -6.33
C SER A 107 -5.54 -27.24 -5.03
N PRO A 108 -5.99 -28.51 -5.03
CA PRO A 108 -5.82 -29.41 -3.89
C PRO A 108 -4.35 -29.62 -3.49
N ASP A 109 -3.43 -29.57 -4.46
CA ASP A 109 -1.99 -29.74 -4.23
C ASP A 109 -1.38 -28.55 -3.46
N ILE A 110 -1.95 -27.35 -3.63
CA ILE A 110 -1.59 -26.16 -2.86
C ILE A 110 -2.26 -26.24 -1.49
N ALA A 111 -3.54 -26.60 -1.45
CA ALA A 111 -4.32 -26.69 -0.21
C ALA A 111 -3.68 -27.65 0.81
N GLN A 112 -3.19 -28.82 0.41
CA GLN A 112 -2.47 -29.74 1.32
C GLN A 112 -1.21 -29.11 1.95
N GLY A 113 -0.55 -28.21 1.22
CA GLY A 113 0.68 -27.54 1.61
C GLY A 113 0.44 -26.51 2.70
N VAL A 114 -0.64 -25.74 2.52
CA VAL A 114 -1.04 -24.60 3.36
C VAL A 114 -1.82 -25.07 4.59
N ASN A 115 -2.76 -26.01 4.42
CA ASN A 115 -3.66 -26.47 5.48
C ASN A 115 -2.98 -27.37 6.52
N THR A 116 -1.82 -27.94 6.17
CA THR A 116 -1.01 -28.74 7.09
C THR A 116 0.44 -28.45 6.82
N ALA A 117 1.07 -27.56 7.57
CA ALA A 117 2.43 -27.12 7.29
C ALA A 117 3.46 -28.26 7.32
N TYR A 118 4.64 -28.00 6.77
CA TYR A 118 5.79 -28.89 6.79
C TYR A 118 6.11 -29.35 8.21
N GLU A 119 6.13 -28.43 9.18
CA GLU A 119 6.38 -28.72 10.59
C GLU A 119 5.36 -29.70 11.18
N ALA A 120 4.06 -29.49 10.94
CA ALA A 120 3.00 -30.41 11.39
C ALA A 120 3.13 -31.80 10.75
N ARG A 121 3.42 -31.86 9.43
CA ARG A 121 3.69 -33.14 8.73
C ARG A 121 4.92 -33.89 9.27
N HIS A 122 5.84 -33.18 9.92
CA HIS A 122 7.06 -33.74 10.50
C HIS A 122 7.03 -33.81 12.03
N GLY A 123 5.83 -33.81 12.63
CA GLY A 123 5.62 -34.13 14.03
C GLY A 123 5.59 -32.95 15.00
N SER A 124 5.54 -31.71 14.51
CA SER A 124 5.22 -30.57 15.39
C SER A 124 3.80 -30.72 15.93
N THR A 125 3.63 -30.40 17.22
CA THR A 125 2.32 -30.38 17.91
C THR A 125 1.89 -28.97 18.28
N ASP A 126 2.68 -27.96 17.92
CA ASP A 126 2.33 -26.55 18.10
C ASP A 126 1.22 -26.19 17.11
N SER A 127 0.09 -25.69 17.62
CA SER A 127 -1.06 -25.30 16.80
C SER A 127 -0.74 -24.17 15.81
N ILE A 128 0.24 -23.31 16.11
CA ILE A 128 0.65 -22.23 15.20
C ILE A 128 1.48 -22.78 14.02
N ASP A 129 2.17 -23.90 14.20
CA ASP A 129 2.87 -24.60 13.13
C ASP A 129 1.90 -25.36 12.19
N ALA A 130 0.58 -25.33 12.43
CA ALA A 130 -0.40 -26.04 11.59
C ALA A 130 -0.55 -25.42 10.19
N GLN A 131 -0.37 -24.10 10.06
CA GLN A 131 -0.53 -23.39 8.79
C GLN A 131 0.82 -23.06 8.15
N GLY A 132 1.03 -23.53 6.93
CA GLY A 132 2.20 -23.19 6.13
C GLY A 132 2.02 -21.89 5.36
N ALA A 133 3.12 -21.30 4.88
CA ALA A 133 3.05 -20.19 3.94
C ALA A 133 2.32 -20.60 2.65
N GLY A 134 1.41 -19.73 2.18
CA GLY A 134 0.62 -19.93 0.95
C GLY A 134 1.45 -20.07 -0.32
N ASP A 135 2.64 -19.45 -0.34
CA ASP A 135 3.60 -19.47 -1.43
C ASP A 135 5.01 -19.24 -0.84
N GLN A 136 6.06 -19.43 -1.65
CA GLN A 136 7.37 -18.88 -1.35
C GLN A 136 7.35 -17.35 -1.50
N GLY A 137 8.25 -16.66 -0.81
CA GLY A 137 8.43 -15.25 -1.09
C GLY A 137 9.36 -14.55 -0.11
N LEU A 138 9.63 -13.30 -0.44
CA LEU A 138 10.39 -12.36 0.38
C LEU A 138 9.53 -11.12 0.61
N MET A 139 9.49 -10.62 1.83
CA MET A 139 8.66 -9.48 2.21
C MET A 139 9.50 -8.47 2.97
N PHE A 140 9.21 -7.19 2.78
CA PHE A 140 9.94 -6.09 3.39
C PHE A 140 9.00 -5.17 4.17
N GLY A 141 9.53 -4.69 5.29
CA GLY A 141 8.92 -3.69 6.15
C GLY A 141 9.84 -2.49 6.28
N TYR A 142 9.28 -1.29 6.36
CA TYR A 142 10.08 -0.09 6.55
C TYR A 142 9.40 0.90 7.48
N ALA A 143 10.20 1.59 8.28
CA ALA A 143 9.80 2.78 9.01
C ALA A 143 10.95 3.77 9.13
N CYS A 144 10.63 5.05 9.20
CA CYS A 144 11.59 6.11 9.50
C CYS A 144 10.92 7.26 10.27
N THR A 145 11.71 8.14 10.86
CA THR A 145 11.23 9.32 11.58
C THR A 145 10.90 10.52 10.70
N ASP A 146 10.84 10.35 9.36
CA ASP A 146 10.60 11.46 8.42
C ASP A 146 9.19 12.07 8.55
N THR A 147 8.22 11.30 9.06
CA THR A 147 6.82 11.71 9.26
C THR A 147 6.26 11.16 10.57
N GLU A 148 5.16 11.75 11.07
CA GLU A 148 4.48 11.28 12.29
C GLU A 148 3.94 9.84 12.17
N SER A 149 3.56 9.43 10.96
CA SER A 149 3.10 8.05 10.67
C SER A 149 4.26 7.05 10.56
N LEU A 150 5.50 7.50 10.77
CA LEU A 150 6.73 6.74 10.59
C LEU A 150 6.93 6.21 9.15
N MET A 151 6.49 6.97 8.16
CA MET A 151 6.65 6.68 6.72
C MET A 151 7.70 7.57 6.06
N PRO A 152 8.30 7.13 4.94
CA PRO A 152 9.10 8.02 4.10
C PRO A 152 8.25 9.19 3.61
N LEU A 153 8.74 10.41 3.84
CA LEU A 153 8.04 11.64 3.48
C LEU A 153 7.57 11.73 2.01
N PRO A 154 8.36 11.34 0.98
CA PRO A 154 7.95 11.54 -0.41
C PRO A 154 6.69 10.76 -0.79
N ILE A 155 6.57 9.51 -0.33
CA ILE A 155 5.40 8.67 -0.62
C ILE A 155 4.20 9.09 0.23
N ASP A 156 4.42 9.44 1.50
CA ASP A 156 3.36 9.92 2.37
C ASP A 156 2.71 11.20 1.80
N LEU A 157 3.53 12.15 1.33
CA LEU A 157 3.04 13.37 0.68
C LEU A 157 2.33 13.09 -0.65
N ALA A 158 2.87 12.19 -1.48
CA ALA A 158 2.22 11.80 -2.73
C ALA A 158 0.84 11.15 -2.49
N HIS A 159 0.73 10.23 -1.53
CA HIS A 159 -0.56 9.70 -1.09
C HIS A 159 -1.51 10.79 -0.63
N ALA A 160 -1.02 11.69 0.20
CA ALA A 160 -1.80 12.77 0.76
C ALA A 160 -2.36 13.72 -0.31
N LEU A 161 -1.61 13.98 -1.39
CA LEU A 161 -2.08 14.70 -2.58
C LEU A 161 -3.16 13.93 -3.33
N SER A 162 -2.95 12.63 -3.60
CA SER A 162 -3.91 11.80 -4.35
C SER A 162 -5.27 11.65 -3.62
N LEU A 163 -5.23 11.49 -2.29
CA LEU A 163 -6.41 11.44 -1.44
C LEU A 163 -7.13 12.79 -1.40
N ARG A 164 -6.38 13.90 -1.34
CA ARG A 164 -6.96 15.24 -1.38
C ARG A 164 -7.62 15.53 -2.72
N LEU A 165 -6.99 15.14 -3.83
CA LEU A 165 -7.54 15.26 -5.18
C LEU A 165 -8.86 14.48 -5.31
N THR A 166 -8.90 13.26 -4.78
CA THR A 166 -10.13 12.44 -4.72
C THR A 166 -11.22 13.13 -3.91
N ARG A 167 -10.87 13.70 -2.75
CA ARG A 167 -11.82 14.38 -1.86
C ARG A 167 -12.47 15.60 -2.51
N VAL A 168 -11.67 16.50 -3.09
CA VAL A 168 -12.21 17.75 -3.70
C VAL A 168 -13.07 17.48 -4.94
N ARG A 169 -12.88 16.33 -5.60
CA ARG A 169 -13.78 15.82 -6.63
C ARG A 169 -15.09 15.33 -6.01
N LYS A 170 -15.01 14.39 -5.05
CA LYS A 170 -16.20 13.75 -4.45
C LYS A 170 -17.10 14.72 -3.67
N ASP A 171 -16.52 15.76 -3.05
CA ASP A 171 -17.28 16.77 -2.31
C ASP A 171 -17.79 17.94 -3.19
N GLY A 172 -17.48 17.93 -4.49
CA GLY A 172 -17.93 18.94 -5.45
C GLY A 172 -17.18 20.27 -5.38
N THR A 173 -16.10 20.39 -4.59
CA THR A 173 -15.25 21.59 -4.58
C THR A 173 -14.69 21.87 -5.98
N LEU A 174 -14.24 20.82 -6.68
CA LEU A 174 -13.79 20.86 -8.07
C LEU A 174 -14.59 19.82 -8.87
N ASP A 175 -15.85 20.15 -9.17
CA ASP A 175 -16.83 19.28 -9.81
C ASP A 175 -16.51 18.86 -11.26
N TYR A 176 -15.61 19.59 -11.91
CA TYR A 176 -15.13 19.29 -13.26
C TYR A 176 -14.04 18.22 -13.31
N LEU A 177 -13.56 17.72 -12.16
CA LEU A 177 -12.54 16.67 -12.13
C LEU A 177 -13.12 15.27 -12.42
N GLY A 178 -12.40 14.49 -13.21
CA GLY A 178 -12.65 13.07 -13.42
C GLY A 178 -11.97 12.21 -12.34
N PRO A 179 -12.30 10.90 -12.25
CA PRO A 179 -11.73 10.04 -11.22
C PRO A 179 -10.22 9.78 -11.33
N ASP A 180 -9.66 9.71 -12.55
CA ASP A 180 -8.24 9.38 -12.77
C ASP A 180 -7.31 10.55 -12.41
N GLY A 181 -6.24 10.25 -11.66
CA GLY A 181 -5.28 11.23 -11.20
C GLY A 181 -3.98 10.60 -10.73
N LYS A 182 -2.89 11.34 -10.89
CA LYS A 182 -1.52 10.94 -10.60
C LYS A 182 -0.81 12.09 -9.90
N THR A 183 0.00 11.78 -8.90
CA THR A 183 0.72 12.76 -8.09
C THR A 183 2.15 12.31 -7.90
N GLN A 184 3.11 13.22 -8.04
CA GLN A 184 4.53 12.93 -7.82
C GLN A 184 5.15 14.05 -7.00
N VAL A 185 6.05 13.68 -6.10
CA VAL A 185 6.72 14.61 -5.18
C VAL A 185 8.21 14.31 -5.19
N THR A 186 9.01 15.33 -5.39
CA THR A 186 10.47 15.29 -5.24
C THR A 186 10.86 16.07 -3.98
N ILE A 187 11.58 15.41 -3.08
CA ILE A 187 12.05 15.99 -1.82
C ILE A 187 13.58 16.15 -1.86
N ARG A 188 14.06 17.28 -1.33
CA ARG A 188 15.48 17.52 -1.08
C ARG A 188 15.88 16.95 0.26
N TYR A 189 16.99 16.22 0.28
CA TYR A 189 17.61 15.67 1.47
C TYR A 189 18.99 16.28 1.70
N ASP A 190 19.34 16.53 2.97
CA ASP A 190 20.69 16.94 3.36
C ASP A 190 21.68 15.76 3.38
N GLY A 191 22.96 16.03 3.67
CA GLY A 191 24.01 15.01 3.74
C GLY A 191 23.82 13.98 4.86
N SER A 192 22.93 14.23 5.82
CA SER A 192 22.53 13.27 6.87
C SER A 192 21.27 12.48 6.50
N GLY A 193 20.72 12.69 5.31
CA GLY A 193 19.51 12.00 4.86
C GLY A 193 18.24 12.54 5.52
N ARG A 194 18.23 13.79 6.02
CA ARG A 194 17.01 14.43 6.54
C ARG A 194 16.32 15.23 5.44
N PRO A 195 14.98 15.22 5.36
CA PRO A 195 14.26 16.05 4.40
C PRO A 195 14.37 17.53 4.77
N VAL A 196 14.69 18.38 3.79
CA VAL A 196 14.95 19.82 4.00
C VAL A 196 14.09 20.74 3.14
N GLY A 197 13.24 20.19 2.27
CA GLY A 197 12.27 20.97 1.51
C GLY A 197 11.72 20.23 0.30
N VAL A 198 10.66 20.79 -0.27
CA VAL A 198 10.02 20.26 -1.48
C VAL A 198 10.69 20.89 -2.70
N ASP A 199 11.09 20.06 -3.65
CA ASP A 199 11.74 20.47 -4.90
C ASP A 199 10.71 20.63 -6.03
N THR A 200 9.89 19.59 -6.23
CA THR A 200 8.92 19.55 -7.32
C THR A 200 7.65 18.82 -6.86
N VAL A 201 6.50 19.36 -7.24
CA VAL A 201 5.21 18.68 -7.15
C VAL A 201 4.60 18.59 -8.55
N VAL A 202 4.24 17.38 -8.95
CA VAL A 202 3.50 17.12 -10.19
C VAL A 202 2.11 16.62 -9.85
N VAL A 203 1.10 17.21 -10.46
CA VAL A 203 -0.29 16.70 -10.40
C VAL A 203 -0.81 16.59 -11.82
N SER A 204 -1.18 15.39 -12.22
CA SER A 204 -1.91 15.12 -13.47
C SER A 204 -3.28 14.60 -13.12
N THR A 205 -4.35 15.28 -13.55
CA THR A 205 -5.72 14.87 -13.23
C THR A 205 -6.64 14.93 -14.43
N GLN A 206 -7.50 13.93 -14.53
CA GLN A 206 -8.58 13.90 -15.49
C GLN A 206 -9.54 15.06 -15.22
N HIS A 207 -10.03 15.71 -16.27
CA HIS A 207 -10.97 16.83 -16.16
C HIS A 207 -11.93 16.89 -17.35
N ALA A 208 -13.05 17.58 -17.16
CA ALA A 208 -14.03 17.83 -18.21
C ALA A 208 -13.42 18.59 -19.39
N GLU A 209 -13.95 18.34 -20.60
CA GLU A 209 -13.53 19.06 -21.79
C GLU A 209 -13.80 20.57 -21.67
N GLY A 210 -12.86 21.39 -22.16
CA GLY A 210 -12.99 22.85 -22.17
C GLY A 210 -12.41 23.55 -20.94
N VAL A 211 -12.00 22.83 -19.89
CA VAL A 211 -11.28 23.42 -18.74
C VAL A 211 -9.89 23.89 -19.19
N SER A 212 -9.56 25.14 -18.87
CA SER A 212 -8.23 25.71 -19.14
C SER A 212 -7.23 25.25 -18.08
N ILE A 213 -6.09 24.70 -18.51
CA ILE A 213 -5.02 24.27 -17.60
C ILE A 213 -4.45 25.49 -16.87
N ASP A 214 -3.98 26.49 -17.63
CA ASP A 214 -3.33 27.68 -17.06
C ASP A 214 -4.33 28.65 -16.41
N GLY A 215 -5.55 28.72 -16.95
CA GLY A 215 -6.56 29.70 -16.52
C GLY A 215 -7.44 29.26 -15.36
N THR A 216 -7.46 27.96 -15.02
CA THR A 216 -8.39 27.41 -14.02
C THR A 216 -7.76 26.26 -13.23
N LEU A 217 -7.41 25.17 -13.92
CA LEU A 217 -6.98 23.93 -13.26
C LEU A 217 -5.76 24.14 -12.37
N ALA A 218 -4.74 24.86 -12.87
CA ALA A 218 -3.50 25.08 -12.13
C ALA A 218 -3.71 25.86 -10.83
N SER A 219 -4.49 26.96 -10.88
CA SER A 219 -4.80 27.76 -9.68
C SER A 219 -5.66 26.99 -8.69
N ASP A 220 -6.62 26.22 -9.18
CA ASP A 220 -7.55 25.45 -8.35
C ASP A 220 -6.84 24.30 -7.65
N LEU A 221 -6.02 23.53 -8.36
CA LEU A 221 -5.20 22.48 -7.76
C LEU A 221 -4.20 23.05 -6.77
N ARG A 222 -3.60 24.20 -7.06
CA ARG A 222 -2.71 24.86 -6.12
C ARG A 222 -3.43 25.17 -4.81
N ARG A 223 -4.57 25.85 -4.90
CA ARG A 223 -5.36 26.32 -3.75
C ARG A 223 -6.04 25.20 -2.97
N HIS A 224 -6.62 24.23 -3.66
CA HIS A 224 -7.52 23.25 -3.04
C HIS A 224 -6.85 21.90 -2.78
N VAL A 225 -5.75 21.60 -3.45
CA VAL A 225 -5.05 20.31 -3.34
C VAL A 225 -3.63 20.47 -2.79
N ILE A 226 -2.77 21.23 -3.47
CA ILE A 226 -1.33 21.28 -3.19
C ILE A 226 -1.04 22.02 -1.89
N ASP A 227 -1.42 23.29 -1.78
CA ASP A 227 -1.10 24.13 -0.61
C ASP A 227 -1.67 23.53 0.70
N PRO A 228 -2.96 23.11 0.77
CA PRO A 228 -3.50 22.50 1.99
C PRO A 228 -2.81 21.20 2.40
N VAL A 229 -2.23 20.46 1.43
CA VAL A 229 -1.47 19.24 1.74
C VAL A 229 -0.10 19.62 2.28
N LEU A 230 0.63 20.53 1.62
CA LEU A 230 1.98 20.96 2.01
C LEU A 230 2.00 21.64 3.39
N GLU A 231 0.98 22.43 3.72
CA GLU A 231 0.84 23.09 5.02
C GLU A 231 0.93 22.11 6.20
N ARG A 232 0.43 20.87 6.04
CA ARG A 232 0.48 19.84 7.09
C ARG A 232 1.88 19.32 7.39
N TYR A 233 2.81 19.42 6.43
CA TYR A 233 4.16 18.89 6.55
C TYR A 233 5.18 19.93 7.02
N GLY A 234 4.85 21.23 6.96
CA GLY A 234 5.72 22.31 7.48
C GLY A 234 7.10 22.41 6.81
N LEU A 235 7.23 21.94 5.56
CA LEU A 235 8.49 21.95 4.82
C LEU A 235 8.68 23.25 4.03
N PRO A 236 9.92 23.72 3.84
CA PRO A 236 10.20 24.83 2.93
C PRO A 236 9.77 24.53 1.50
N THR A 237 9.05 25.48 0.88
CA THR A 237 8.52 25.40 -0.50
C THR A 237 8.96 26.59 -1.36
N ASP A 238 9.87 27.45 -0.89
CA ASP A 238 10.22 28.72 -1.56
C ASP A 238 10.78 28.54 -2.98
N ALA A 239 11.44 27.41 -3.23
CA ALA A 239 12.02 27.04 -4.51
C ALA A 239 11.28 25.88 -5.19
N MET A 240 10.06 25.58 -4.76
CA MET A 240 9.28 24.45 -5.27
C MET A 240 8.75 24.76 -6.67
N GLU A 241 9.02 23.86 -7.61
CA GLU A 241 8.36 23.83 -8.92
C GLU A 241 7.02 23.09 -8.83
N VAL A 242 5.98 23.62 -9.48
CA VAL A 242 4.67 22.98 -9.57
C VAL A 242 4.31 22.74 -11.03
N LEU A 243 4.11 21.47 -11.37
CA LEU A 243 3.72 21.02 -12.71
C LEU A 243 2.29 20.48 -12.67
N VAL A 244 1.36 21.19 -13.29
CA VAL A 244 -0.04 20.76 -13.42
C VAL A 244 -0.30 20.31 -14.84
N ASN A 245 -0.73 19.05 -15.00
CA ASN A 245 -1.01 18.41 -16.28
C ASN A 245 0.06 18.72 -17.36
N PRO A 246 1.34 18.40 -17.11
CA PRO A 246 2.45 18.80 -17.99
C PRO A 246 2.38 18.19 -19.40
N THR A 247 1.59 17.14 -19.60
CA THR A 247 1.32 16.53 -20.91
C THR A 247 0.21 17.23 -21.69
N GLY A 248 -0.40 18.27 -21.12
CA GLY A 248 -1.55 18.96 -21.68
C GLY A 248 -2.89 18.37 -21.22
N LYS A 249 -3.87 18.35 -22.13
CA LYS A 249 -5.24 17.92 -21.81
C LYS A 249 -5.28 16.46 -21.37
N PHE A 250 -6.08 16.19 -20.34
CA PHE A 250 -6.33 14.84 -19.83
C PHE A 250 -7.85 14.67 -19.64
N VAL A 251 -8.57 14.49 -20.74
CA VAL A 251 -10.03 14.37 -20.74
C VAL A 251 -10.46 12.90 -20.68
N ILE A 252 -9.81 12.05 -21.49
CA ILE A 252 -10.02 10.60 -21.50
C ILE A 252 -9.07 10.00 -20.47
N GLY A 253 -9.62 9.31 -19.46
CA GLY A 253 -8.87 8.63 -18.40
C GLY A 253 -9.50 7.29 -18.03
N GLY A 254 -8.98 6.66 -16.99
CA GLY A 254 -9.49 5.38 -16.51
C GLY A 254 -9.28 4.24 -17.52
N PRO A 255 -10.13 3.19 -17.47
CA PRO A 255 -9.98 2.00 -18.32
C PRO A 255 -10.05 2.24 -19.84
N MET A 256 -10.58 3.38 -20.28
CA MET A 256 -10.59 3.77 -21.70
C MET A 256 -9.27 4.41 -22.14
N GLY A 257 -8.56 5.06 -21.23
CA GLY A 257 -7.23 5.61 -21.47
C GLY A 257 -6.16 4.53 -21.43
N ASP A 258 -6.17 3.73 -20.36
CA ASP A 258 -5.15 2.71 -20.08
C ASP A 258 -5.82 1.43 -19.51
N ALA A 259 -5.27 0.26 -19.81
CA ALA A 259 -5.68 -0.98 -19.15
C ALA A 259 -5.17 -1.02 -17.70
N GLY A 260 -5.93 -1.63 -16.80
CA GLY A 260 -5.59 -1.79 -15.39
C GLY A 260 -5.55 -3.25 -14.98
N LEU A 261 -4.58 -3.62 -14.14
CA LEU A 261 -4.48 -4.95 -13.56
C LEU A 261 -4.17 -4.87 -12.06
N THR A 262 -4.74 -5.79 -11.30
CA THR A 262 -4.44 -5.98 -9.87
C THR A 262 -2.94 -6.14 -9.66
N GLY A 263 -2.41 -5.51 -8.60
CA GLY A 263 -1.00 -5.66 -8.22
C GLY A 263 0.00 -4.96 -9.15
N ARG A 264 -0.42 -4.00 -9.98
CA ARG A 264 0.49 -3.20 -10.82
C ARG A 264 0.96 -1.89 -10.18
N LYS A 265 0.61 -1.67 -8.91
CA LYS A 265 0.95 -0.48 -8.13
C LYS A 265 1.68 -0.79 -6.81
N ILE A 266 2.36 -1.94 -6.72
CA ILE A 266 3.03 -2.42 -5.49
C ILE A 266 4.02 -1.43 -4.84
N ILE A 267 4.69 -0.57 -5.60
CA ILE A 267 5.59 0.46 -5.04
C ILE A 267 4.79 1.64 -4.48
N VAL A 268 3.67 1.99 -5.12
CA VAL A 268 2.70 2.96 -4.59
C VAL A 268 2.04 2.38 -3.33
N ASP A 269 1.78 1.07 -3.28
CA ASP A 269 1.14 0.43 -2.13
C ASP A 269 2.00 0.40 -0.87
N THR A 270 3.32 0.57 -1.04
CA THR A 270 4.31 0.37 0.00
C THR A 270 5.06 1.66 0.33
N TYR A 271 6.33 1.76 -0.05
CA TYR A 271 7.26 2.77 0.47
C TYR A 271 7.76 3.73 -0.61
N GLY A 272 7.10 3.78 -1.78
CA GLY A 272 7.40 4.71 -2.87
C GLY A 272 8.84 4.62 -3.37
N GLY A 273 9.47 3.46 -3.25
CA GLY A 273 10.84 3.19 -3.67
C GLY A 273 11.91 3.49 -2.61
N MET A 274 11.55 3.99 -1.42
CA MET A 274 12.52 4.25 -0.35
C MET A 274 13.10 2.95 0.23
N ALA A 275 12.28 1.89 0.26
CA ALA A 275 12.64 0.58 0.77
C ALA A 275 12.59 -0.47 -0.34
N ARG A 276 13.24 -1.61 -0.09
CA ARG A 276 13.21 -2.77 -1.00
C ARG A 276 11.79 -3.36 -1.06
N HIS A 277 11.51 -4.08 -2.14
CA HIS A 277 10.21 -4.72 -2.36
C HIS A 277 10.37 -6.20 -2.75
N GLY A 278 9.47 -7.03 -2.26
CA GLY A 278 9.49 -8.48 -2.43
C GLY A 278 9.02 -9.00 -3.79
N GLY A 279 8.15 -8.22 -4.43
CA GLY A 279 7.50 -8.54 -5.71
C GLY A 279 6.04 -8.97 -5.56
N GLY A 280 5.64 -9.45 -4.39
CA GLY A 280 4.26 -9.85 -4.10
C GLY A 280 3.29 -8.67 -4.06
N ALA A 281 2.18 -8.77 -4.79
CA ALA A 281 1.04 -7.86 -4.69
C ALA A 281 0.16 -8.17 -3.47
N PHE A 282 -0.66 -7.21 -3.04
CA PHE A 282 -1.54 -7.35 -1.87
C PHE A 282 -2.98 -7.65 -2.24
N SER A 283 -3.60 -6.81 -3.06
CA SER A 283 -5.03 -6.83 -3.38
C SER A 283 -5.54 -8.19 -3.85
N GLY A 284 -6.73 -8.58 -3.40
CA GLY A 284 -7.38 -9.84 -3.79
C GLY A 284 -6.86 -11.09 -3.10
N LYS A 285 -5.93 -10.97 -2.16
CA LYS A 285 -5.33 -12.10 -1.44
C LYS A 285 -5.81 -12.15 0.01
N ASP A 286 -6.27 -13.31 0.46
CA ASP A 286 -6.57 -13.50 1.89
C ASP A 286 -5.27 -13.59 2.75
N PRO A 287 -5.39 -13.46 4.09
CA PRO A 287 -4.23 -13.40 4.98
C PRO A 287 -3.34 -14.65 5.03
N SER A 288 -3.78 -15.80 4.48
CA SER A 288 -2.92 -16.97 4.35
C SER A 288 -1.80 -16.77 3.31
N LYS A 289 -1.92 -15.77 2.43
CA LYS A 289 -0.91 -15.40 1.43
C LYS A 289 0.09 -14.45 2.07
N VAL A 290 1.29 -14.97 2.33
CA VAL A 290 2.37 -14.26 3.03
C VAL A 290 2.82 -12.98 2.32
N ASP A 291 2.59 -12.86 1.01
CA ASP A 291 2.80 -11.60 0.28
C ASP A 291 2.13 -10.41 0.96
N ARG A 292 0.90 -10.60 1.44
CA ARG A 292 0.13 -9.57 2.15
C ARG A 292 0.44 -9.59 3.63
N SER A 293 0.16 -10.71 4.31
CA SER A 293 0.20 -10.77 5.78
C SER A 293 1.61 -10.56 6.33
N ALA A 294 2.64 -11.14 5.72
CA ALA A 294 4.00 -10.94 6.18
C ALA A 294 4.55 -9.55 5.82
N SER A 295 4.12 -8.93 4.72
CA SER A 295 4.47 -7.53 4.45
C SER A 295 3.86 -6.59 5.49
N TYR A 296 2.61 -6.85 5.92
CA TYR A 296 1.97 -6.11 7.01
C TYR A 296 2.69 -6.34 8.34
N ALA A 297 3.05 -7.59 8.65
CA ALA A 297 3.86 -7.90 9.82
C ALA A 297 5.23 -7.20 9.80
N MET A 298 5.91 -7.15 8.65
CA MET A 298 7.19 -6.47 8.56
C MET A 298 7.05 -4.96 8.73
N ARG A 299 5.97 -4.34 8.22
CA ARG A 299 5.63 -2.95 8.55
C ARG A 299 5.47 -2.78 10.05
N TRP A 300 4.68 -3.62 10.70
CA TRP A 300 4.43 -3.60 12.14
C TRP A 300 5.73 -3.69 12.95
N VAL A 301 6.60 -4.64 12.60
CA VAL A 301 7.93 -4.80 13.21
C VAL A 301 8.78 -3.54 13.05
N ALA A 302 9.01 -3.09 11.81
CA ALA A 302 9.88 -1.93 11.55
C ALA A 302 9.36 -0.67 12.24
N LYS A 303 8.04 -0.46 12.22
CA LYS A 303 7.37 0.65 12.90
C LYS A 303 7.58 0.62 14.40
N ASN A 304 7.46 -0.55 15.02
CA ASN A 304 7.70 -0.73 16.46
C ASN A 304 9.18 -0.54 16.84
N VAL A 305 10.13 -0.97 16.01
CA VAL A 305 11.57 -0.72 16.23
C VAL A 305 11.87 0.79 16.24
N VAL A 306 11.32 1.54 15.28
CA VAL A 306 11.51 3.00 15.24
C VAL A 306 10.77 3.70 16.39
N ALA A 307 9.53 3.28 16.68
CA ALA A 307 8.73 3.84 17.78
C ALA A 307 9.35 3.57 19.16
N ALA A 308 10.05 2.45 19.35
CA ALA A 308 10.82 2.13 20.55
C ALA A 308 12.06 3.03 20.71
N GLY A 309 12.39 3.85 19.72
CA GLY A 309 13.58 4.69 19.72
C GLY A 309 14.88 3.93 19.47
N LEU A 310 14.80 2.66 19.05
CA LEU A 310 15.97 1.80 18.82
C LEU A 310 16.72 2.17 17.54
N ALA A 311 16.06 2.80 16.57
CA ALA A 311 16.66 3.36 15.36
C ALA A 311 15.82 4.52 14.80
N GLU A 312 16.42 5.39 13.98
CA GLU A 312 15.66 6.42 13.24
C GLU A 312 15.12 5.91 11.91
N ARG A 313 15.75 4.88 11.33
CA ARG A 313 15.35 4.17 10.11
C ARG A 313 15.52 2.68 10.34
N CYS A 314 14.53 1.89 9.93
CA CYS A 314 14.59 0.44 10.03
C CYS A 314 13.93 -0.20 8.81
N GLU A 315 14.65 -1.09 8.14
CA GLU A 315 14.09 -2.04 7.17
C GLU A 315 14.17 -3.46 7.74
N CYS A 316 13.07 -4.19 7.66
CA CYS A 316 13.02 -5.60 8.04
C CYS A 316 12.75 -6.45 6.80
N GLN A 317 13.40 -7.61 6.70
CA GLN A 317 13.13 -8.60 5.66
C GLN A 317 12.77 -9.93 6.31
N VAL A 318 11.71 -10.57 5.81
CA VAL A 318 11.38 -11.96 6.11
C VAL A 318 11.25 -12.74 4.81
N ALA A 319 11.59 -14.03 4.82
CA ALA A 319 11.35 -14.91 3.68
C ALA A 319 10.73 -16.24 4.11
N TYR A 320 9.90 -16.81 3.25
CA TYR A 320 9.23 -18.10 3.46
C TYR A 320 9.48 -19.07 2.31
N ALA A 321 9.47 -20.34 2.65
CA ALA A 321 9.32 -21.42 1.68
C ALA A 321 7.85 -21.88 1.69
N ILE A 322 7.31 -22.19 0.51
CA ILE A 322 5.93 -22.66 0.37
C ILE A 322 5.64 -23.85 1.29
N GLY A 323 4.50 -23.80 2.00
CA GLY A 323 4.06 -24.85 2.92
C GLY A 323 4.88 -24.98 4.21
N ARG A 324 5.82 -24.08 4.49
CA ARG A 324 6.55 -24.01 5.78
C ARG A 324 5.97 -22.92 6.66
N ALA A 325 5.76 -23.19 7.94
CA ALA A 325 5.26 -22.19 8.89
C ALA A 325 6.35 -21.21 9.30
N ARG A 326 7.55 -21.70 9.60
CA ARG A 326 8.65 -20.85 10.09
C ARG A 326 9.36 -20.13 8.95
N PRO A 327 9.70 -18.84 9.10
CA PRO A 327 10.54 -18.12 8.14
C PRO A 327 11.86 -18.84 7.87
N VAL A 328 12.35 -18.77 6.63
CA VAL A 328 13.70 -19.25 6.25
C VAL A 328 14.79 -18.24 6.58
N SER A 329 14.43 -16.95 6.66
CA SER A 329 15.32 -15.89 7.13
C SER A 329 14.53 -14.72 7.71
N LEU A 330 15.17 -14.02 8.65
CA LEU A 330 14.81 -12.71 9.18
C LEU A 330 16.06 -11.83 9.08
N ARG A 331 15.92 -10.57 8.70
CA ARG A 331 17.00 -9.58 8.72
C ARG A 331 16.48 -8.23 9.18
N VAL A 332 17.23 -7.53 10.03
CA VAL A 332 17.00 -6.12 10.39
C VAL A 332 18.18 -5.27 9.89
N GLU A 333 17.89 -4.15 9.21
CA GLU A 333 18.88 -3.16 8.77
C GLU A 333 18.45 -1.76 9.24
N THR A 334 19.31 -1.08 10.00
CA THR A 334 19.02 0.25 10.57
C THR A 334 19.78 1.39 9.92
N PHE A 335 20.52 1.10 8.84
CA PHE A 335 21.25 2.10 8.03
C PHE A 335 22.18 3.00 8.87
N GLY A 336 22.77 2.45 9.93
CA GLY A 336 23.66 3.19 10.86
C GLY A 336 22.95 4.18 11.77
N THR A 337 21.61 4.14 11.87
CA THR A 337 20.81 5.01 12.75
C THR A 337 20.39 4.34 14.06
N ASN A 338 20.86 3.12 14.31
CA ASN A 338 20.58 2.37 15.52
C ASN A 338 21.20 3.02 16.76
N LYS A 339 20.49 2.95 17.87
CA LYS A 339 20.92 3.38 19.21
C LYS A 339 21.33 2.21 20.12
N ALA A 340 21.12 0.99 19.64
CA ALA A 340 21.57 -0.26 20.24
C ALA A 340 22.24 -1.15 19.18
N ASP A 341 22.90 -2.23 19.57
CA ASP A 341 23.52 -3.16 18.61
C ASP A 341 22.45 -3.76 17.67
N GLU A 342 22.69 -3.74 16.36
CA GLU A 342 21.72 -4.21 15.36
C GLU A 342 21.39 -5.71 15.55
N THR A 343 22.36 -6.52 15.97
CA THR A 343 22.15 -7.94 16.29
C THR A 343 21.27 -8.13 17.51
N ALA A 344 21.38 -7.24 18.51
CA ALA A 344 20.50 -7.26 19.68
C ALA A 344 19.07 -6.88 19.29
N ILE A 345 18.88 -5.89 18.41
CA ILE A 345 17.56 -5.52 17.87
C ILE A 345 16.96 -6.69 17.09
N GLU A 346 17.71 -7.33 16.21
CA GLU A 346 17.23 -8.49 15.43
C GLU A 346 16.81 -9.66 16.35
N ARG A 347 17.59 -9.94 17.39
CA ARG A 347 17.24 -10.96 18.40
C ARG A 347 15.96 -10.60 19.14
N ALA A 348 15.81 -9.36 19.60
CA ALA A 348 14.60 -8.89 20.27
C ALA A 348 13.37 -8.99 19.34
N VAL A 349 13.51 -8.66 18.06
CA VAL A 349 12.44 -8.85 17.07
C VAL A 349 12.04 -10.32 16.98
N ALA A 350 13.00 -11.25 16.88
CA ALA A 350 12.73 -12.68 16.80
C ALA A 350 12.08 -13.26 18.07
N GLU A 351 12.29 -12.63 19.24
CA GLU A 351 11.67 -13.02 20.51
C GLU A 351 10.24 -12.49 20.66
N ILE A 352 10.01 -11.23 20.28
CA ILE A 352 8.74 -10.52 20.51
C ILE A 352 7.70 -10.82 19.43
N PHE A 353 8.13 -11.02 18.18
CA PHE A 353 7.24 -11.18 17.04
C PHE A 353 7.23 -12.63 16.55
N ASP A 354 6.09 -13.30 16.69
CA ASP A 354 5.89 -14.62 16.07
C ASP A 354 5.50 -14.46 14.59
N LEU A 355 6.51 -14.58 13.73
CA LEU A 355 6.38 -14.41 12.29
C LEU A 355 5.93 -15.68 11.56
N ARG A 356 5.17 -16.57 12.20
CA ARG A 356 4.51 -17.68 11.50
C ARG A 356 3.18 -17.20 10.91
N PRO A 357 2.73 -17.67 9.72
CA PRO A 357 1.50 -17.18 9.09
C PRO A 357 0.27 -17.15 10.01
N ALA A 358 0.00 -18.24 10.75
CA ALA A 358 -1.12 -18.30 11.68
C ALA A 358 -0.98 -17.30 12.86
N ALA A 359 0.24 -17.08 13.35
CA ALA A 359 0.47 -16.09 14.41
C ALA A 359 0.27 -14.66 13.91
N ILE A 360 0.76 -14.35 12.69
CA ILE A 360 0.54 -13.05 12.07
C ILE A 360 -0.95 -12.76 11.91
N VAL A 361 -1.71 -13.73 11.40
CA VAL A 361 -3.17 -13.60 11.24
C VAL A 361 -3.86 -13.34 12.57
N ARG A 362 -3.46 -14.06 13.63
CA ARG A 362 -3.99 -13.88 14.99
C ARG A 362 -3.62 -12.52 15.58
N ASP A 363 -2.35 -12.16 15.55
CA ASP A 363 -1.82 -11.00 16.28
C ASP A 363 -2.20 -9.68 15.61
N LEU A 364 -2.36 -9.68 14.29
CA LEU A 364 -2.86 -8.52 13.54
C LEU A 364 -4.38 -8.55 13.32
N ASP A 365 -5.08 -9.60 13.78
CA ASP A 365 -6.52 -9.79 13.62
C ASP A 365 -6.98 -9.57 12.17
N LEU A 366 -6.50 -10.42 11.26
CA LEU A 366 -6.65 -10.22 9.82
C LEU A 366 -7.92 -10.85 9.22
N LEU A 367 -8.68 -11.65 9.95
CA LEU A 367 -9.85 -12.35 9.39
C LEU A 367 -11.12 -11.48 9.42
N HIS A 368 -11.02 -10.25 8.91
CA HIS A 368 -12.10 -9.26 8.84
C HIS A 368 -12.14 -8.54 7.48
N PRO A 369 -13.31 -8.02 7.06
CA PRO A 369 -13.47 -7.29 5.81
C PRO A 369 -12.92 -5.85 5.92
N ILE A 370 -11.59 -5.71 5.87
CA ILE A 370 -10.88 -4.46 6.11
C ILE A 370 -9.99 -4.02 4.95
N TYR A 371 -10.02 -4.71 3.80
CA TYR A 371 -8.99 -4.61 2.78
C TYR A 371 -9.27 -3.53 1.73
N SER A 372 -10.51 -3.38 1.28
CA SER A 372 -10.86 -2.44 0.20
C SER A 372 -10.59 -0.97 0.57
N GLN A 373 -10.63 -0.61 1.86
CA GLN A 373 -10.24 0.73 2.35
C GLN A 373 -8.73 1.03 2.18
N LEU A 374 -7.91 0.03 1.87
CA LEU A 374 -6.46 0.16 1.73
C LEU A 374 -6.01 0.54 0.33
N VAL A 375 -6.87 0.34 -0.66
CA VAL A 375 -6.47 0.40 -2.06
C VAL A 375 -6.04 1.81 -2.50
N ALA A 376 -6.59 2.87 -1.91
CA ALA A 376 -6.17 4.25 -2.21
C ALA A 376 -5.37 4.84 -1.04
N GLY A 377 -4.25 5.50 -1.33
CA GLY A 377 -3.41 6.17 -0.32
C GLY A 377 -2.43 5.25 0.42
N GLY A 378 -2.15 4.06 -0.11
CA GLY A 378 -1.15 3.14 0.41
C GLY A 378 -1.66 2.25 1.56
N HIS A 379 -1.05 1.07 1.69
CA HIS A 379 -1.40 0.12 2.76
C HIS A 379 -0.77 0.49 4.11
N PHE A 380 0.21 1.39 4.11
CA PHE A 380 1.00 1.77 5.28
C PHE A 380 0.90 3.27 5.58
N GLY A 381 1.14 3.64 6.83
CA GLY A 381 1.18 5.03 7.29
C GLY A 381 -0.17 5.62 7.69
N ARG A 382 -1.24 4.83 7.75
CA ARG A 382 -2.61 5.32 8.02
C ARG A 382 -3.24 4.60 9.20
N ALA A 383 -3.67 5.37 10.20
CA ALA A 383 -4.44 4.85 11.32
C ALA A 383 -5.92 4.72 10.91
N LEU A 384 -6.32 3.53 10.48
CA LEU A 384 -7.70 3.20 10.10
C LEU A 384 -8.24 2.04 10.94
N PRO A 385 -9.56 1.91 11.10
CA PRO A 385 -10.15 0.77 11.81
C PRO A 385 -9.71 -0.58 11.22
N GLY A 386 -9.25 -1.50 12.09
CA GLY A 386 -8.78 -2.84 11.70
C GLY A 386 -7.34 -2.91 11.18
N VAL A 387 -6.67 -1.76 10.98
CA VAL A 387 -5.29 -1.71 10.45
C VAL A 387 -4.28 -1.84 11.60
N ASN A 388 -4.21 -3.04 12.18
CA ASN A 388 -3.42 -3.28 13.40
C ASN A 388 -1.90 -3.27 13.16
N TRP A 389 -1.43 -3.45 11.92
CA TRP A 389 0.00 -3.35 11.60
C TRP A 389 0.56 -1.93 11.71
N GLU A 390 -0.30 -0.92 11.86
CA GLU A 390 0.12 0.45 12.13
C GLU A 390 0.19 0.77 13.64
N LEU A 391 -0.10 -0.18 14.53
CA LEU A 391 0.08 -0.02 15.97
C LEU A 391 1.56 -0.03 16.36
N THR A 392 1.87 0.67 17.45
CA THR A 392 3.20 0.69 18.09
C THR A 392 3.15 0.04 19.47
N ASP A 393 2.34 -1.00 19.61
CA ASP A 393 2.00 -1.70 20.84
C ASP A 393 3.11 -2.62 21.38
N ARG A 394 4.13 -2.93 20.56
CA ARG A 394 5.31 -3.74 20.92
C ARG A 394 6.56 -2.91 21.16
N ALA A 395 6.48 -1.58 21.06
CA ALA A 395 7.63 -0.70 21.19
C ALA A 395 8.30 -0.81 22.58
N GLU A 396 7.51 -0.84 23.66
CA GLU A 396 8.05 -0.99 25.02
C GLU A 396 8.63 -2.38 25.27
N ASP A 397 7.99 -3.43 24.73
CA ASP A 397 8.48 -4.81 24.83
C ASP A 397 9.86 -4.94 24.16
N LEU A 398 10.00 -4.36 22.96
CA LEU A 398 11.27 -4.29 22.23
C LEU A 398 12.35 -3.53 23.00
N ALA A 399 12.03 -2.34 23.53
CA ALA A 399 13.01 -1.54 24.28
C ALA A 399 13.57 -2.31 25.48
N ARG A 400 12.71 -2.99 26.24
CA ARG A 400 13.13 -3.82 27.39
C ARG A 400 13.98 -5.02 26.97
N ALA A 401 13.63 -5.69 25.86
CA ALA A 401 14.36 -6.86 25.38
C ALA A 401 15.78 -6.54 24.89
N VAL A 402 16.05 -5.29 24.50
CA VAL A 402 17.37 -4.84 24.04
C VAL A 402 18.26 -4.32 25.18
N GLU A 403 17.68 -3.87 26.29
CA GLU A 403 18.41 -3.43 27.49
C GLU A 403 19.04 -4.59 28.30
N HIS A 404 18.54 -5.81 28.09
CA HIS A 404 19.03 -7.06 28.69
C HIS A 404 19.97 -7.82 27.75
#